data_AF-A0AAV1VR06-F1
#
_entry.id   AF-A0AAV1VR06-F1
#
_cell.length_a   1.000
_cell.length_b   1.000
_cell.length_c   1.000
_cell.angle_alpha   90.00
_cell.angle_beta   90.00
_cell.angle_gamma   90.00
#
_symmetry.space_group_name_H-M   'P 1'
#
loop_
_entity.id
_entity.type
_entity.pdbx_description
1 polymer ?
#
loop_
_entity_poly.entity_id
_entity_poly.type
_entity_poly.pdbx_seq_one_letter_code
_entity_poly.pdbx_strand_id
1 'polypeptide(L)'
;MAITRLKTSITINNLHNTVKPIILHATRCASSSSSSSSSSSAKSPKQDKKHNLGDRLSVVIDAVNDRKLPPELRGQRNNVRSETDIVNVVEQRIWHSMEEGHFENLPGKGKPLKLDTNPHADPAEDTLYRILSKNGCAPEWIELNKEIRSTISQWRASMKKAWADKCSGDHSEWIENSEDLKLQLKEINNKIFRHNLIVPFGRQMCGLKWEKELGYVEEE
;
A
#
# COMPACT_ATOMS: atom_id res chain seq x y z
N MET A 1 -33.83 -12.21 -48.34
CA MET A 1 -32.38 -12.13 -48.09
C MET A 1 -32.10 -12.70 -46.72
N ALA A 2 -31.54 -13.91 -46.67
CA ALA A 2 -31.22 -14.63 -45.44
C ALA A 2 -29.84 -14.20 -44.92
N ILE A 3 -29.74 -13.80 -43.65
CA ILE A 3 -28.46 -13.53 -42.98
C ILE A 3 -28.18 -14.69 -42.04
N THR A 4 -27.26 -15.55 -42.45
CA THR A 4 -26.75 -16.70 -41.71
C THR A 4 -25.89 -16.24 -40.52
N ARG A 5 -26.33 -16.55 -39.30
CA ARG A 5 -25.52 -16.40 -38.07
C ARG A 5 -24.51 -17.54 -37.96
N LEU A 6 -23.22 -17.24 -38.04
CA LEU A 6 -22.14 -18.15 -37.67
C LEU A 6 -22.06 -18.23 -36.14
N LYS A 7 -22.40 -19.40 -35.58
CA LYS A 7 -22.11 -19.76 -34.18
C LYS A 7 -20.68 -20.30 -34.12
N THR A 8 -19.75 -19.50 -33.65
CA THR A 8 -18.43 -19.98 -33.20
C THR A 8 -18.54 -20.35 -31.72
N SER A 9 -18.64 -21.65 -31.43
CA SER A 9 -18.46 -22.18 -30.07
C SER A 9 -16.99 -22.07 -29.69
N ILE A 10 -16.68 -21.28 -28.65
CA ILE A 10 -15.37 -21.28 -28.00
C ILE A 10 -15.51 -22.10 -26.72
N THR A 11 -14.96 -23.31 -26.76
CA THR A 11 -14.83 -24.21 -25.61
C THR A 11 -13.70 -23.69 -24.73
N ILE A 12 -14.01 -23.13 -23.56
CA ILE A 12 -12.98 -22.75 -22.58
C ILE A 12 -12.69 -23.97 -21.71
N ASN A 13 -11.53 -24.59 -21.97
CA ASN A 13 -11.01 -25.70 -21.18
C ASN A 13 -10.65 -25.22 -19.78
N ASN A 14 -11.19 -25.89 -18.77
CA ASN A 14 -10.97 -25.65 -17.35
C ASN A 14 -9.56 -26.17 -16.97
N LEU A 15 -8.56 -25.28 -16.99
CA LEU A 15 -7.22 -25.58 -16.49
C LEU A 15 -7.22 -25.43 -14.97
N HIS A 16 -7.09 -26.57 -14.29
CA HIS A 16 -6.82 -26.66 -12.86
C HIS A 16 -5.52 -25.90 -12.54
N ASN A 17 -5.62 -24.79 -11.82
CA ASN A 17 -4.44 -24.07 -11.38
C ASN A 17 -3.93 -24.72 -10.08
N THR A 18 -3.08 -25.74 -10.22
CA THR A 18 -2.37 -26.32 -9.08
C THR A 18 -1.20 -25.42 -8.72
N VAL A 19 -1.37 -24.58 -7.70
CA VAL A 19 -0.28 -23.81 -7.12
C VAL A 19 0.64 -24.78 -6.38
N LYS A 20 1.80 -25.09 -6.97
CA LYS A 20 2.89 -25.81 -6.30
C LYS A 20 3.61 -24.84 -5.35
N PRO A 21 3.95 -25.25 -4.11
CA PRO A 21 4.70 -24.40 -3.20
C PRO A 21 6.11 -24.16 -3.74
N ILE A 22 6.54 -22.91 -3.67
CA ILE A 22 7.90 -22.47 -4.01
C ILE A 22 8.83 -22.94 -2.88
N ILE A 23 9.54 -24.04 -3.11
CA ILE A 23 10.63 -24.49 -2.24
C ILE A 23 11.82 -23.57 -2.52
N LEU A 24 12.08 -22.62 -1.62
CA LEU A 24 13.32 -21.87 -1.60
C LEU A 24 14.45 -22.81 -1.17
N HIS A 25 15.35 -23.10 -2.11
CA HIS A 25 16.54 -23.91 -1.86
C HIS A 25 17.53 -23.07 -1.03
N ALA A 26 17.59 -23.30 0.29
CA ALA A 26 18.60 -22.69 1.15
C ALA A 26 19.97 -23.30 0.86
N THR A 27 20.92 -22.46 0.47
CA THR A 27 22.32 -22.81 0.26
C THR A 27 22.90 -23.33 1.58
N ARG A 28 23.29 -24.61 1.58
CA ARG A 28 23.87 -25.31 2.73
C ARG A 28 25.30 -24.81 2.96
N CYS A 29 25.46 -23.84 3.86
CA CYS A 29 26.78 -23.53 4.43
C CYS A 29 27.14 -24.61 5.45
N ALA A 30 28.13 -25.43 5.11
CA ALA A 30 28.74 -26.37 6.03
C ALA A 30 29.62 -25.60 7.02
N SER A 31 29.23 -25.63 8.29
CA SER A 31 30.14 -25.35 9.41
C SER A 31 30.11 -26.55 10.34
N SER A 32 31.28 -27.17 10.43
CA SER A 32 31.63 -28.33 11.23
C SER A 32 31.13 -28.22 12.67
N SER A 33 30.46 -29.29 13.11
CA SER A 33 30.15 -29.58 14.50
C SER A 33 31.42 -29.83 15.31
N SER A 34 31.64 -29.04 16.36
CA SER A 34 32.37 -29.51 17.53
C SER A 34 31.40 -29.51 18.70
N SER A 35 30.98 -30.72 19.07
CA SER A 35 30.23 -31.02 20.28
C SER A 35 31.11 -30.83 21.50
N SER A 36 30.64 -30.06 22.48
CA SER A 36 31.05 -30.24 23.87
C SER A 36 29.86 -29.97 24.78
N SER A 37 29.26 -31.06 25.23
CA SER A 37 28.39 -31.10 26.39
C SER A 37 29.24 -30.88 27.65
N SER A 38 28.91 -29.86 28.44
CA SER A 38 29.26 -29.84 29.85
C SER A 38 28.24 -29.02 30.62
N SER A 39 27.38 -29.72 31.33
CA SER A 39 26.64 -29.22 32.47
C SER A 39 27.63 -28.84 33.59
N SER A 40 27.67 -27.59 33.98
CA SER A 40 28.02 -27.22 35.35
C SER A 40 27.64 -25.77 35.64
N SER A 41 26.73 -25.64 36.61
CA SER A 41 26.52 -24.47 37.43
C SER A 41 27.85 -23.94 37.99
N ALA A 42 28.26 -22.75 37.54
CA ALA A 42 29.30 -21.97 38.21
C ALA A 42 29.08 -20.47 37.96
N LYS A 43 28.78 -19.73 39.04
CA LYS A 43 28.94 -18.27 39.11
C LYS A 43 30.42 -17.93 38.93
N SER A 44 30.75 -17.02 38.02
CA SER A 44 31.92 -16.09 38.02
C SER A 44 32.00 -15.33 36.67
N PRO A 45 32.76 -14.24 36.54
CA PRO A 45 32.81 -12.98 37.30
C PRO A 45 32.32 -11.79 36.43
N LYS A 46 32.05 -10.62 37.04
CA LYS A 46 31.84 -9.36 36.30
C LYS A 46 33.13 -9.00 35.55
N GLN A 47 33.13 -9.16 34.23
CA GLN A 47 34.14 -8.57 33.35
C GLN A 47 33.53 -7.34 32.70
N ASP A 48 34.06 -6.17 33.03
CA ASP A 48 33.74 -4.89 32.37
C ASP A 48 34.34 -4.90 30.96
N LYS A 49 33.67 -5.60 30.02
CA LYS A 49 33.98 -5.50 28.60
C LYS A 49 33.31 -4.23 28.06
N LYS A 50 34.15 -3.29 27.60
CA LYS A 50 33.74 -2.08 26.90
C LYS A 50 32.97 -2.52 25.64
N HIS A 51 31.64 -2.57 25.73
CA HIS A 51 30.80 -3.01 24.62
C HIS A 51 31.06 -2.12 23.40
N ASN A 52 31.41 -2.77 22.28
CA ASN A 52 31.66 -2.06 21.04
C ASN A 52 30.35 -1.39 20.57
N LEU A 53 30.43 -0.34 19.77
CA LEU A 53 29.25 0.42 19.35
C LEU A 53 28.21 -0.50 18.66
N GLY A 54 28.68 -1.51 17.91
CA GLY A 54 27.84 -2.55 17.32
C GLY A 54 27.07 -3.41 18.33
N ASP A 55 27.67 -3.76 19.47
CA ASP A 55 26.99 -4.56 20.51
C ASP A 55 25.92 -3.75 21.25
N ARG A 56 26.14 -2.43 21.39
CA ARG A 56 25.14 -1.54 21.99
C ARG A 56 23.95 -1.37 21.05
N LEU A 57 24.22 -1.20 19.75
CA LEU A 57 23.17 -1.11 18.74
C LEU A 57 22.38 -2.42 18.62
N SER A 58 23.04 -3.58 18.66
CA SER A 58 22.35 -4.87 18.61
C SER A 58 21.42 -5.05 19.81
N VAL A 59 21.87 -4.71 21.02
CA VAL A 59 21.03 -4.76 22.23
C VAL A 59 19.82 -3.84 22.14
N VAL A 60 19.98 -2.63 21.59
CA VAL A 60 18.87 -1.68 21.41
C VAL A 60 17.89 -2.18 20.35
N ILE A 61 18.38 -2.69 19.22
CA ILE A 61 17.57 -3.25 18.14
C ILE A 61 16.77 -4.46 18.65
N ASP A 62 17.42 -5.36 19.39
CA ASP A 62 16.77 -6.52 20.01
C ASP A 62 15.67 -6.09 20.99
N ALA A 63 15.93 -5.09 21.84
CA ALA A 63 14.94 -4.59 22.80
C ALA A 63 13.72 -3.94 22.10
N VAL A 64 13.93 -3.24 20.98
CA VAL A 64 12.85 -2.66 20.17
C VAL A 64 12.05 -3.75 19.49
N ASN A 65 12.71 -4.77 18.94
CA ASN A 65 12.05 -5.90 18.29
C ASN A 65 11.27 -6.75 19.30
N ASP A 66 11.80 -6.96 20.50
CA ASP A 66 11.12 -7.69 21.59
C ASP A 66 9.84 -6.99 22.05
N ARG A 67 9.79 -5.65 22.03
CA ARG A 67 8.56 -4.92 22.34
C ARG A 67 7.44 -5.16 21.32
N LYS A 68 7.79 -5.47 20.06
CA LYS A 68 6.80 -5.78 19.00
C LYS A 68 6.26 -7.21 19.12
N LEU A 69 6.92 -8.08 19.88
CA LEU A 69 6.48 -9.46 20.08
C LEU A 69 5.33 -9.54 21.09
N PRO A 70 4.47 -10.56 20.93
CA PRO A 70 3.51 -10.97 21.97
C PRO A 70 4.22 -11.13 23.33
N PRO A 71 3.60 -10.70 24.45
CA PRO A 71 4.17 -10.82 25.79
C PRO A 71 4.72 -12.20 26.14
N GLU A 72 4.12 -13.27 25.59
CA GLU A 72 4.49 -14.68 25.75
C GLU A 72 5.87 -15.01 25.13
N LEU A 73 6.32 -14.20 24.16
CA LEU A 73 7.59 -14.37 23.43
C LEU A 73 8.68 -13.39 23.86
N ARG A 74 8.41 -12.49 24.82
CA ARG A 74 9.37 -11.47 25.25
C ARG A 74 10.47 -12.06 26.14
N GLY A 75 11.73 -11.67 25.91
CA GLY A 75 12.85 -12.01 26.79
C GLY A 75 13.45 -13.41 26.62
N GLN A 76 12.94 -14.23 25.70
CA GLN A 76 13.53 -15.52 25.34
C GLN A 76 14.68 -15.32 24.33
N ARG A 77 15.90 -15.07 24.82
CA ARG A 77 17.08 -14.78 23.98
C ARG A 77 17.65 -15.98 23.19
N ASN A 78 17.34 -17.21 23.60
CA ASN A 78 18.07 -18.41 23.15
C ASN A 78 17.21 -19.46 22.44
N ASN A 79 15.89 -19.31 22.41
CA ASN A 79 15.04 -20.16 21.59
C ASN A 79 15.00 -19.51 20.21
N VAL A 80 15.65 -20.13 19.24
CA VAL A 80 15.71 -19.69 17.85
C VAL A 80 14.32 -19.20 17.44
N ARG A 81 14.20 -17.91 17.09
CA ARG A 81 12.98 -17.25 16.60
C ARG A 81 12.53 -17.90 15.29
N SER A 82 12.01 -19.12 15.40
CA SER A 82 11.49 -19.86 14.27
C SER A 82 10.09 -19.34 13.97
N GLU A 83 9.74 -19.24 12.69
CA GLU A 83 8.38 -18.87 12.26
C GLU A 83 7.31 -19.71 12.99
N THR A 84 7.65 -20.97 13.30
CA THR A 84 6.85 -21.92 14.07
C THR A 84 6.51 -21.45 15.50
N ASP A 85 7.39 -20.76 16.22
CA ASP A 85 7.10 -20.31 17.58
C ASP A 85 6.07 -19.18 17.60
N ILE A 86 6.15 -18.28 16.61
CA ILE A 86 5.17 -17.20 16.42
C ILE A 86 3.81 -17.79 16.05
N VAL A 87 3.78 -18.75 15.12
CA VAL A 87 2.56 -19.46 14.74
C VAL A 87 1.93 -20.15 15.95
N ASN A 88 2.71 -20.85 16.77
CA ASN A 88 2.19 -21.55 17.95
C ASN A 88 1.53 -20.60 18.96
N VAL A 89 2.12 -19.42 19.20
CA VAL A 89 1.54 -18.42 20.11
C VAL A 89 0.27 -17.81 19.53
N VAL A 90 0.23 -17.59 18.22
CA VAL A 90 -0.98 -17.14 17.53
C VAL A 90 -2.09 -18.18 17.64
N GLU A 91 -1.79 -19.45 17.36
CA GLU A 91 -2.74 -20.56 17.47
C GLU A 91 -3.29 -20.72 18.90
N GLN A 92 -2.42 -20.66 19.92
CA GLN A 92 -2.86 -20.71 21.32
C GLN A 92 -3.83 -19.58 21.67
N ARG A 93 -3.58 -18.36 21.17
CA ARG A 93 -4.49 -17.22 21.36
C ARG A 93 -5.82 -17.42 20.64
N ILE A 94 -5.80 -17.92 19.40
CA ILE A 94 -7.03 -18.22 18.66
C ILE A 94 -7.86 -19.25 19.43
N TRP A 95 -7.24 -20.32 19.93
CA TRP A 95 -7.88 -21.33 20.77
C TRP A 95 -8.51 -20.74 22.02
N HIS A 96 -7.76 -19.94 22.77
CA HIS A 96 -8.29 -19.30 23.98
C HIS A 96 -9.48 -18.39 23.66
N SER A 97 -9.39 -17.59 22.59
CA SER A 97 -10.50 -16.75 22.14
C SER A 97 -11.73 -17.54 21.66
N MET A 98 -11.54 -18.75 21.12
CA MET A 98 -12.65 -19.67 20.79
C MET A 98 -13.31 -20.20 22.06
N GLU A 99 -12.52 -20.62 23.06
CA GLU A 99 -13.01 -21.15 24.33
C GLU A 99 -13.75 -20.10 25.16
N GLU A 100 -13.25 -18.87 25.17
CA GLU A 100 -13.90 -17.71 25.79
C GLU A 100 -15.15 -17.22 25.03
N GLY A 101 -15.43 -17.77 23.84
CA GLY A 101 -16.60 -17.42 23.04
C GLY A 101 -16.53 -16.03 22.41
N HIS A 102 -15.34 -15.45 22.23
CA HIS A 102 -15.17 -14.14 21.57
C HIS A 102 -15.76 -14.12 20.14
N PHE A 103 -15.85 -15.27 19.48
CA PHE A 103 -16.44 -15.43 18.15
C PHE A 103 -17.96 -15.71 18.17
N GLU A 104 -18.58 -15.91 19.33
CA GLU A 104 -20.01 -16.21 19.46
C GLU A 104 -20.89 -14.98 19.27
N ASN A 105 -20.47 -13.82 19.79
CA ASN A 105 -21.25 -12.57 19.76
C ASN A 105 -20.77 -11.60 18.68
N LEU A 106 -20.35 -12.09 17.51
CA LEU A 106 -19.94 -11.24 16.41
C LEU A 106 -21.17 -10.56 15.75
N PRO A 107 -21.08 -9.26 15.43
CA PRO A 107 -22.15 -8.57 14.72
C PRO A 107 -22.38 -9.20 13.35
N GLY A 108 -23.55 -9.82 13.17
CA GLY A 108 -23.91 -10.48 11.91
C GLY A 108 -23.68 -11.99 11.85
N LYS A 109 -23.26 -12.63 12.95
CA LYS A 109 -23.21 -14.10 13.03
C LYS A 109 -24.58 -14.72 12.70
N GLY A 110 -24.59 -15.72 11.82
CA GLY A 110 -25.81 -16.43 11.39
C GLY A 110 -26.75 -15.65 10.49
N LYS A 111 -26.47 -14.37 10.17
CA LYS A 111 -27.26 -13.59 9.22
C LYS A 111 -26.76 -13.82 7.80
N PRO A 112 -27.65 -13.88 6.79
CA PRO A 112 -27.22 -13.93 5.40
C PRO A 112 -26.37 -12.71 5.05
N LEU A 113 -25.30 -12.94 4.30
CA LEU A 113 -24.43 -11.87 3.79
C LEU A 113 -25.26 -10.93 2.91
N LYS A 114 -25.15 -9.62 3.16
CA LYS A 114 -25.71 -8.60 2.27
C LYS A 114 -24.86 -8.51 1.01
N LEU A 115 -25.32 -9.16 -0.05
CA LEU A 115 -24.73 -9.14 -1.39
C LEU A 115 -25.36 -8.03 -2.24
N ASP A 116 -25.69 -6.88 -1.64
CA ASP A 116 -26.10 -5.71 -2.42
C ASP A 116 -24.89 -5.31 -3.29
N THR A 117 -24.97 -5.70 -4.56
CA THR A 117 -23.95 -5.44 -5.58
C THR A 117 -24.33 -4.18 -6.31
N ASN A 118 -23.40 -3.24 -6.41
CA ASN A 118 -23.62 -2.06 -7.23
C ASN A 118 -23.69 -2.47 -8.71
N PRO A 119 -24.84 -2.30 -9.40
CA PRO A 119 -24.98 -2.70 -10.81
C PRO A 119 -24.08 -1.88 -11.75
N HIS A 120 -23.49 -0.78 -11.27
CA HIS A 120 -22.56 0.08 -12.00
C HIS A 120 -21.09 -0.19 -11.66
N ALA A 121 -20.80 -1.10 -10.73
CA ALA A 121 -19.45 -1.54 -10.42
C ALA A 121 -19.14 -2.88 -11.09
N ASP A 122 -17.88 -3.09 -11.44
CA ASP A 122 -17.41 -4.42 -11.82
C ASP A 122 -17.62 -5.38 -10.62
N PRO A 123 -18.25 -6.55 -10.81
CA PRO A 123 -18.37 -7.56 -9.75
C PRO A 123 -17.04 -7.93 -9.07
N ALA A 124 -15.92 -7.84 -9.79
CA ALA A 124 -14.58 -8.07 -9.24
C ALA A 124 -14.13 -6.96 -8.26
N GLU A 125 -14.59 -5.73 -8.46
CA GLU A 125 -14.21 -4.55 -7.67
C GLU A 125 -15.27 -4.14 -6.63
N ASP A 126 -16.51 -4.60 -6.76
CA ASP A 126 -17.65 -4.27 -5.88
C ASP A 126 -17.34 -4.56 -4.41
N THR A 127 -16.70 -5.71 -4.14
CA THR A 127 -16.34 -6.08 -2.76
C THR A 127 -15.31 -5.11 -2.17
N LEU A 128 -14.32 -4.69 -2.96
CA LEU A 128 -13.32 -3.71 -2.55
C LEU A 128 -13.98 -2.36 -2.24
N TYR A 129 -14.82 -1.84 -3.15
CA TYR A 129 -15.53 -0.57 -2.96
C TYR A 129 -16.48 -0.60 -1.75
N ARG A 130 -17.11 -1.74 -1.47
CA ARG A 130 -17.94 -1.93 -0.29
C ARG A 130 -17.14 -1.93 1.01
N ILE A 131 -15.95 -2.53 1.03
CA ILE A 131 -15.07 -2.51 2.20
C ILE A 131 -14.57 -1.09 2.46
N LEU A 132 -14.11 -0.39 1.41
CA LEU A 132 -13.62 0.98 1.53
C LEU A 132 -14.70 1.93 2.05
N SER A 133 -15.90 1.88 1.47
CA SER A 133 -17.02 2.73 1.89
C SER A 133 -17.49 2.47 3.33
N LYS A 134 -17.51 1.21 3.77
CA LYS A 134 -17.80 0.86 5.18
C LYS A 134 -16.78 1.45 6.17
N ASN A 135 -15.53 1.61 5.74
CA ASN A 135 -14.47 2.22 6.55
C ASN A 135 -14.35 3.74 6.36
N GLY A 136 -15.23 4.35 5.54
CA GLY A 136 -15.15 5.78 5.22
C GLY A 136 -13.94 6.15 4.34
N CYS A 137 -13.29 5.18 3.70
CA CYS A 137 -12.16 5.39 2.81
C CYS A 137 -12.63 5.43 1.35
N ALA A 138 -11.93 6.21 0.52
CA ALA A 138 -12.16 6.22 -0.92
C ALA A 138 -11.09 5.40 -1.64
N PRO A 139 -11.39 4.85 -2.83
CA PRO A 139 -10.38 4.31 -3.72
C PRO A 139 -9.33 5.35 -4.09
N GLU A 140 -8.09 4.90 -4.27
CA GLU A 140 -6.95 5.76 -4.58
C GLU A 140 -7.22 6.69 -5.76
N TRP A 141 -7.85 6.21 -6.83
CA TRP A 141 -8.14 7.02 -8.00
C TRP A 141 -9.16 8.14 -7.73
N ILE A 142 -10.07 7.98 -6.78
CA ILE A 142 -11.02 9.03 -6.36
C ILE A 142 -10.25 10.13 -5.61
N GLU A 143 -9.38 9.73 -4.69
CA GLU A 143 -8.56 10.67 -3.91
C GLU A 143 -7.62 11.46 -4.82
N LEU A 144 -6.95 10.76 -5.74
CA LEU A 144 -6.08 11.37 -6.73
C LEU A 144 -6.85 12.33 -7.65
N ASN A 145 -8.08 11.99 -8.05
CA ASN A 145 -8.91 12.90 -8.84
C ASN A 145 -9.20 14.21 -8.08
N LYS A 146 -9.56 14.10 -6.81
CA LYS A 146 -9.82 15.25 -5.94
C LYS A 146 -8.56 16.11 -5.79
N GLU A 147 -7.41 15.49 -5.59
CA GLU A 147 -6.11 16.16 -5.52
C GLU A 147 -5.82 16.93 -6.81
N ILE A 148 -5.90 16.27 -7.97
CA ILE A 148 -5.67 16.88 -9.29
C ILE A 148 -6.58 18.10 -9.47
N ARG A 149 -7.88 18.00 -9.19
CA ARG A 149 -8.83 19.12 -9.34
C ARG A 149 -8.50 20.28 -8.41
N SER A 150 -8.07 19.99 -7.19
CA SER A 150 -7.61 21.01 -6.24
C SER A 150 -6.35 21.71 -6.74
N THR A 151 -5.34 20.95 -7.19
CA THR A 151 -4.08 21.50 -7.71
C THR A 151 -4.31 22.34 -8.96
N ILE A 152 -5.17 21.90 -9.88
CA ILE A 152 -5.54 22.68 -11.08
C ILE A 152 -6.17 24.01 -10.69
N SER A 153 -7.08 24.01 -9.71
CA SER A 153 -7.75 25.24 -9.27
C SER A 153 -6.77 26.23 -8.66
N GLN A 154 -5.83 25.75 -7.84
CA GLN A 154 -4.76 26.57 -7.27
C GLN A 154 -3.82 27.11 -8.34
N TRP A 155 -3.41 26.26 -9.29
CA TRP A 155 -2.55 26.63 -10.41
C TRP A 155 -3.21 27.68 -11.31
N ARG A 156 -4.50 27.57 -11.60
CA ARG A 156 -5.24 28.61 -12.34
C ARG A 156 -5.29 29.92 -11.58
N ALA A 157 -5.47 29.88 -10.26
CA ALA A 157 -5.49 31.08 -9.43
C ALA A 157 -4.11 31.77 -9.38
N SER A 158 -3.01 31.02 -9.28
CA SER A 158 -1.65 31.59 -9.36
C SER A 158 -1.36 32.14 -10.76
N MET A 159 -1.78 31.43 -11.81
CA MET A 159 -1.64 31.89 -13.20
C MET A 159 -2.35 33.23 -13.43
N LYS A 160 -3.60 33.38 -12.97
CA LYS A 160 -4.36 34.64 -13.10
C LYS A 160 -3.69 35.80 -12.36
N LYS A 161 -3.10 35.54 -11.18
CA LYS A 161 -2.34 36.55 -10.43
C LYS A 161 -1.09 36.99 -11.19
N ALA A 162 -0.25 36.05 -11.60
CA ALA A 162 0.95 36.35 -12.38
C ALA A 162 0.62 37.09 -13.69
N TRP A 163 -0.53 36.78 -14.31
CA TRP A 163 -0.99 37.51 -15.50
C TRP A 163 -1.39 38.96 -15.20
N ALA A 164 -2.06 39.20 -14.08
CA ALA A 164 -2.40 40.57 -13.64
C ALA A 164 -1.13 41.40 -13.34
N ASP A 165 -0.11 40.78 -12.75
CA ASP A 165 1.17 41.42 -12.45
C ASP A 165 1.93 41.78 -13.74
N LYS A 166 1.91 40.88 -14.75
CA LYS A 166 2.45 41.15 -16.09
C LYS A 166 1.78 42.37 -16.75
N CYS A 167 0.45 42.51 -16.63
CA CYS A 167 -0.28 43.67 -17.13
C CYS A 167 0.05 44.97 -16.38
N SER A 168 0.61 44.87 -15.17
CA SER A 168 0.95 46.01 -14.32
C SER A 168 2.36 46.58 -14.58
N GLY A 169 3.21 45.89 -15.34
CA GLY A 169 4.46 46.42 -15.89
C GLY A 169 5.73 45.58 -15.66
N ASP A 170 5.67 44.55 -14.80
CA ASP A 170 6.85 43.78 -14.40
C ASP A 170 7.06 42.55 -15.28
N HIS A 171 7.67 42.76 -16.45
CA HIS A 171 7.91 41.67 -17.42
C HIS A 171 8.98 40.66 -16.98
N SER A 172 9.92 41.05 -16.11
CA SER A 172 10.98 40.13 -15.63
C SER A 172 10.42 39.06 -14.71
N GLU A 173 9.59 39.44 -13.73
CA GLU A 173 8.95 38.51 -12.80
C GLU A 173 7.99 37.56 -13.51
N TRP A 174 7.32 38.04 -14.57
CA TRP A 174 6.48 37.19 -15.41
C TRP A 174 7.26 36.05 -16.07
N ILE A 175 8.49 36.29 -16.54
CA ILE A 175 9.28 35.25 -17.22
C ILE A 175 9.57 34.11 -16.25
N GLU A 176 10.11 34.43 -15.07
CA GLU A 176 10.41 33.46 -14.01
C GLU A 176 9.14 32.73 -13.56
N ASN A 177 8.06 33.47 -13.24
CA ASN A 177 6.78 32.89 -12.86
C ASN A 177 6.19 31.99 -13.96
N SER A 178 6.39 32.32 -15.24
CA SER A 178 5.89 31.51 -16.35
C SER A 178 6.63 30.18 -16.47
N GLU A 179 7.92 30.13 -16.13
CA GLU A 179 8.70 28.90 -16.10
C GLU A 179 8.25 27.99 -14.96
N ASP A 180 8.05 28.56 -13.77
CA ASP A 180 7.53 27.84 -12.61
C ASP A 180 6.11 27.29 -12.86
N LEU A 181 5.23 28.10 -13.46
CA LEU A 181 3.88 27.67 -13.83
C LEU A 181 3.91 26.55 -14.88
N LYS A 182 4.86 26.56 -15.82
CA LYS A 182 5.06 25.45 -16.77
C LYS A 182 5.56 24.18 -16.09
N LEU A 183 6.43 24.29 -15.09
CA LEU A 183 6.86 23.14 -14.28
C LEU A 183 5.70 22.55 -13.49
N GLN A 184 4.90 23.39 -12.83
CA GLN A 184 3.69 22.96 -12.13
C GLN A 184 2.69 22.29 -13.07
N LEU A 185 2.51 22.81 -14.29
CA LEU A 185 1.68 22.20 -15.32
C LEU A 185 2.15 20.80 -15.71
N LYS A 186 3.47 20.60 -15.86
CA LYS A 186 4.05 19.28 -16.14
C LYS A 186 3.77 18.31 -15.00
N GLU A 187 3.89 18.77 -13.76
CA GLU A 187 3.61 17.94 -12.58
C GLU A 187 2.13 17.53 -12.50
N ILE A 188 1.21 18.46 -12.77
CA ILE A 188 -0.22 18.16 -12.88
C ILE A 188 -0.46 17.11 -13.97
N ASN A 189 0.17 17.26 -15.13
CA ASN A 189 0.04 16.31 -16.24
C ASN A 189 0.59 14.92 -15.90
N ASN A 190 1.68 14.83 -15.13
CA ASN A 190 2.16 13.55 -14.60
C ASN A 190 1.13 12.89 -13.67
N LYS A 191 0.48 13.66 -12.79
CA LYS A 191 -0.60 13.14 -11.94
C LYS A 191 -1.81 12.68 -12.76
N ILE A 192 -2.20 13.44 -13.78
CA ILE A 192 -3.26 13.06 -14.72
C ILE A 192 -2.91 11.76 -15.44
N PHE A 193 -1.66 11.61 -15.89
CA PHE A 193 -1.19 10.39 -16.51
C PHE A 193 -1.28 9.20 -15.55
N ARG A 194 -0.80 9.36 -14.31
CA ARG A 194 -0.93 8.33 -13.25
C ARG A 194 -2.39 7.95 -13.00
N HIS A 195 -3.28 8.93 -12.92
CA HIS A 195 -4.71 8.71 -12.77
C HIS A 195 -5.28 7.89 -13.93
N ASN A 196 -4.93 8.24 -15.17
CA ASN A 196 -5.41 7.55 -16.37
C ASN A 196 -4.95 6.09 -16.47
N LEU A 197 -3.84 5.73 -15.82
CA LEU A 197 -3.35 4.36 -15.76
C LEU A 197 -4.09 3.48 -14.76
N ILE A 198 -4.67 4.07 -13.70
CA ILE A 198 -5.32 3.34 -12.61
C ILE A 198 -6.84 3.25 -12.82
N VAL A 199 -7.40 4.18 -13.57
CA VAL A 199 -8.84 4.35 -13.71
C VAL A 199 -9.43 3.46 -14.80
N PRO A 200 -10.63 2.88 -14.60
CA PRO A 200 -11.36 2.16 -15.64
C PRO A 200 -11.61 3.02 -16.88
N PHE A 201 -11.64 2.39 -18.06
CA PHE A 201 -11.89 3.08 -19.33
C PHE A 201 -13.17 3.93 -19.29
N GLY A 202 -13.11 5.12 -19.89
CA GLY A 202 -14.23 6.09 -19.92
C GLY A 202 -14.26 7.09 -18.76
N ARG A 203 -13.40 6.93 -17.74
CA ARG A 203 -13.25 7.88 -16.62
C ARG A 203 -11.92 8.65 -16.65
N GLN A 204 -11.16 8.50 -17.73
CA GLN A 204 -9.86 9.16 -17.93
C GLN A 204 -10.02 10.67 -18.15
N MET A 205 -8.96 11.42 -17.83
CA MET A 205 -8.89 12.87 -17.92
C MET A 205 -7.93 13.31 -19.03
N CYS A 206 -8.28 14.41 -19.70
CA CYS A 206 -7.37 15.08 -20.63
C CYS A 206 -6.29 15.86 -19.86
N GLY A 207 -5.05 15.80 -20.36
CA GLY A 207 -3.98 16.69 -19.88
C GLY A 207 -4.25 18.16 -20.21
N LEU A 208 -3.65 19.04 -19.41
CA LEU A 208 -3.70 20.48 -19.62
C LEU A 208 -2.63 20.93 -20.63
N LYS A 209 -2.96 21.94 -21.43
CA LYS A 209 -2.06 22.54 -22.42
C LYS A 209 -1.86 24.03 -22.10
N TRP A 210 -0.60 24.46 -22.08
CA TRP A 210 -0.21 25.84 -21.75
C TRP A 210 -0.92 26.88 -22.62
N GLU A 211 -0.83 26.72 -23.94
CA GLU A 211 -1.41 27.64 -24.93
C GLU A 211 -2.93 27.82 -24.75
N LYS A 212 -3.63 26.72 -24.45
CA LYS A 212 -5.07 26.71 -24.27
C LYS A 212 -5.49 27.45 -23.00
N GLU A 213 -4.75 27.23 -21.91
CA GLU A 213 -5.02 27.92 -20.64
C GLU A 213 -4.65 29.40 -20.70
N LEU A 214 -3.62 29.78 -21.47
CA LEU A 214 -3.32 31.19 -21.78
C LEU A 214 -4.46 31.88 -22.52
N GLY A 215 -5.01 31.24 -23.56
CA GLY A 215 -6.13 31.80 -24.31
C GLY A 215 -7.34 32.11 -23.43
N TYR A 216 -7.65 31.25 -22.45
CA TYR A 216 -8.75 31.51 -21.50
C TYR A 216 -8.49 32.70 -20.57
N VAL A 217 -7.23 32.99 -20.24
CA VAL A 217 -6.86 34.12 -19.37
C VAL A 217 -6.79 35.43 -20.15
N GLU A 218 -6.51 35.38 -21.46
CA GLU A 218 -6.51 36.55 -22.33
C GLU A 218 -7.92 36.99 -22.74
N GLU A 219 -8.88 36.06 -22.77
CA GLU A 219 -10.30 36.33 -23.07
C GLU A 219 -11.12 36.83 -21.86
N GLU A 220 -10.64 36.62 -20.62
CA GLU A 220 -11.27 37.10 -19.37
C GLU A 220 -10.92 38.55 -19.04
#